data_AF-A0A8J4GJS2-F1
#
_entry.id   AF-A0A8J4GJS2-F1
#
_cell.length_a   1.000
_cell.length_b   1.000
_cell.length_c   1.000
_cell.angle_alpha   90.00
_cell.angle_beta   90.00
_cell.angle_gamma   90.00
#
_symmetry.space_group_name_H-M   'P 1'
#
loop_
_entity.id
_entity.type
_entity.pdbx_description
1 polymer ?
#
loop_
_entity_poly.entity_id
_entity_poly.type
_entity_poly.pdbx_seq_one_letter_code
_entity_poly.pdbx_strand_id
1 'polypeptide(L)'
;MALSEASSVRSANSDDSTVVEATERLRKRHGLGADDEEGDLVEQNKTLQEAIFSVMYMLSRSRTADSWRWAVLKLVLEGLVPFLVIFNPRHWPIDKSNLLWQVIRWAQPATPVASIWGYNTYVRLFYALVGLIVSVVAAIGLLTVAMRKQEHSKWLLRFARLLQKFTDALFNMAYVAVFDYIMFLFNCHYGAPGHPHQFWADVQCFTGRHIILMTVGVATAIIFFFATGLMLVASCDLSPVARGIMASPAAVTRLQV
;
A
#
# COMPACT_ATOMS: atom_id res chain seq x y z
N MET A 1 -14.21 -74.21 -24.47
CA MET A 1 -15.40 -73.43 -24.03
C MET A 1 -14.95 -71.98 -23.92
N ALA A 2 -15.05 -71.21 -25.01
CA ALA A 2 -16.16 -70.31 -25.40
C ALA A 2 -15.65 -68.85 -25.24
N LEU A 3 -15.16 -68.22 -26.31
CA LEU A 3 -15.84 -67.23 -27.19
C LEU A 3 -16.14 -65.92 -26.44
N SER A 4 -15.41 -64.83 -26.69
CA SER A 4 -15.66 -63.80 -27.74
C SER A 4 -16.92 -62.99 -27.50
N GLU A 5 -16.78 -61.69 -27.16
CA GLU A 5 -17.66 -60.65 -27.71
C GLU A 5 -17.00 -59.27 -27.66
N ALA A 6 -17.12 -58.59 -28.80
CA ALA A 6 -16.67 -57.24 -29.07
C ALA A 6 -17.89 -56.36 -29.35
N SER A 7 -17.87 -55.11 -28.89
CA SER A 7 -18.71 -54.00 -29.38
C SER A 7 -18.03 -52.69 -28.94
N SER A 8 -17.36 -51.91 -29.79
CA SER A 8 -17.87 -51.07 -30.89
C SER A 8 -18.98 -50.11 -30.47
N VAL A 9 -18.61 -48.91 -29.99
CA VAL A 9 -19.43 -47.69 -30.16
C VAL A 9 -18.51 -46.57 -30.64
N ARG A 10 -18.59 -46.31 -31.94
CA ARG A 10 -18.14 -45.10 -32.63
C ARG A 10 -19.32 -44.13 -32.56
N SER A 11 -19.14 -42.92 -32.04
CA SER A 11 -20.06 -41.81 -32.34
C SER A 11 -19.25 -40.58 -32.71
N ALA A 12 -19.58 -40.06 -33.88
CA ALA A 12 -18.96 -38.93 -34.54
C ALA A 12 -19.30 -37.62 -33.81
N ASN A 13 -18.30 -36.74 -33.67
CA ASN A 13 -18.51 -35.34 -33.33
C ASN A 13 -17.53 -34.52 -34.19
N SER A 14 -17.97 -34.19 -35.40
CA SER A 14 -17.32 -33.26 -36.30
C SER A 14 -18.44 -32.46 -36.95
N ASP A 15 -18.75 -31.28 -36.41
CA ASP A 15 -19.48 -30.18 -37.08
C ASP A 15 -19.73 -29.02 -36.10
N ASP A 16 -18.66 -28.38 -35.59
CA ASP A 16 -18.78 -27.20 -34.71
C ASP A 16 -17.98 -25.97 -35.23
N SER A 17 -17.35 -26.07 -36.40
CA SER A 17 -16.53 -24.99 -36.96
C SER A 17 -17.31 -23.98 -37.81
N THR A 18 -18.54 -24.28 -38.21
CA THR A 18 -19.32 -23.45 -39.15
C THR A 18 -20.17 -22.38 -38.46
N VAL A 19 -20.56 -22.62 -37.21
CA VAL A 19 -21.39 -21.67 -36.44
C VAL A 19 -20.55 -20.48 -35.96
N VAL A 20 -19.32 -20.73 -35.51
CA VAL A 20 -18.38 -19.69 -35.05
C VAL A 20 -18.04 -18.71 -36.19
N GLU A 21 -17.76 -19.23 -37.39
CA GLU A 21 -17.39 -18.41 -38.54
C GLU A 21 -18.58 -17.59 -39.10
N ALA A 22 -19.81 -18.10 -38.97
CA ALA A 22 -21.02 -17.38 -39.36
C ALA A 22 -21.33 -16.21 -38.41
N THR A 23 -21.13 -16.38 -37.10
CA THR A 23 -21.26 -15.29 -36.12
C THR A 23 -20.20 -14.20 -36.29
N GLU A 24 -18.97 -14.56 -36.65
CA GLU A 24 -17.88 -13.60 -36.82
C GLU A 24 -18.07 -12.71 -38.06
N ARG A 25 -18.64 -13.27 -39.14
CA ARG A 25 -18.98 -12.51 -40.36
C ARG A 25 -20.19 -11.58 -40.17
N LEU A 26 -21.13 -11.91 -39.29
CA LEU A 26 -22.26 -11.04 -38.93
C LEU A 26 -21.81 -9.86 -38.06
N ARG A 27 -20.90 -10.08 -37.10
CA ARG A 27 -20.32 -9.01 -36.27
C ARG A 27 -19.56 -7.98 -37.11
N LYS A 28 -18.86 -8.42 -38.16
CA LYS A 28 -18.09 -7.55 -39.05
C LYS A 28 -18.95 -6.69 -40.00
N ARG A 29 -20.22 -7.06 -40.23
CA ARG A 29 -21.14 -6.32 -41.12
C ARG A 29 -21.92 -5.20 -40.42
N HIS A 30 -21.95 -5.16 -39.09
CA HIS A 30 -22.82 -4.25 -38.34
C HIS A 30 -22.19 -2.92 -37.90
N GLY A 31 -20.99 -2.56 -38.37
CA GLY A 31 -20.54 -1.16 -38.40
C GLY A 31 -20.62 -0.39 -37.07
N LEU A 32 -20.44 -1.05 -35.92
CA LEU A 32 -20.35 -0.43 -34.59
C LEU A 32 -18.94 0.13 -34.32
N GLY A 33 -18.41 0.90 -35.27
CA GLY A 33 -17.01 1.35 -35.27
C GLY A 33 -16.77 2.75 -34.70
N ALA A 34 -17.70 3.32 -33.92
CA ALA A 34 -17.55 4.66 -33.36
C ALA A 34 -17.82 4.77 -31.86
N ASP A 35 -18.52 3.80 -31.25
CA ASP A 35 -18.74 3.74 -29.79
C ASP A 35 -17.75 2.81 -29.07
N ASP A 36 -16.94 2.05 -29.83
CA ASP A 36 -15.94 1.13 -29.28
C ASP A 36 -14.75 1.88 -28.64
N GLU A 37 -14.46 3.13 -29.00
CA GLU A 37 -13.36 3.88 -28.36
C GLU A 37 -13.75 4.42 -26.97
N GLU A 38 -15.00 4.86 -26.75
CA GLU A 38 -15.49 5.22 -25.40
C GLU A 38 -15.77 3.96 -24.56
N GLY A 39 -16.25 2.88 -25.19
CA GLY A 39 -16.38 1.55 -24.58
C GLY A 39 -15.03 0.99 -24.12
N ASP A 40 -14.01 1.04 -24.97
CA ASP A 40 -12.65 0.60 -24.65
C ASP A 40 -12.02 1.50 -23.58
N LEU A 41 -12.24 2.82 -23.56
CA LEU A 41 -11.72 3.67 -22.49
C LEU A 41 -12.38 3.35 -21.13
N VAL A 42 -13.67 3.00 -21.13
CA VAL A 42 -14.40 2.58 -19.92
C VAL A 42 -14.01 1.16 -19.50
N GLU A 43 -13.81 0.23 -20.44
CA GLU A 43 -13.37 -1.14 -20.17
C GLU A 43 -11.88 -1.18 -19.77
N GLN A 44 -11.04 -0.37 -20.42
CA GLN A 44 -9.64 -0.14 -20.06
C GLN A 44 -9.48 0.56 -18.71
N ASN A 45 -10.32 1.55 -18.37
CA ASN A 45 -10.29 2.14 -17.02
C ASN A 45 -10.77 1.16 -15.95
N LYS A 46 -11.77 0.31 -16.25
CA LYS A 46 -12.12 -0.82 -15.37
C LYS A 46 -10.91 -1.72 -15.16
N THR A 47 -10.14 -2.04 -16.21
CA THR A 47 -8.93 -2.86 -16.05
C THR A 47 -7.83 -2.19 -15.24
N LEU A 48 -7.66 -0.86 -15.31
CA LEU A 48 -6.63 -0.16 -14.53
C LEU A 48 -7.01 -0.12 -13.05
N GLN A 49 -8.27 0.18 -12.75
CA GLN A 49 -8.78 0.14 -11.38
C GLN A 49 -8.64 -1.29 -10.82
N GLU A 50 -9.09 -2.31 -11.55
CA GLU A 50 -8.97 -3.71 -11.16
C GLU A 50 -7.51 -4.14 -10.96
N ALA A 51 -6.59 -3.71 -11.83
CA ALA A 51 -5.17 -3.99 -11.69
C ALA A 51 -4.58 -3.36 -10.42
N ILE A 52 -4.92 -2.10 -10.12
CA ILE A 52 -4.49 -1.43 -8.88
C ILE A 52 -5.05 -2.18 -7.67
N PHE A 53 -6.34 -2.51 -7.67
CA PHE A 53 -6.95 -3.25 -6.57
C PHE A 53 -6.33 -4.63 -6.40
N SER A 54 -6.07 -5.36 -7.49
CA SER A 54 -5.42 -6.67 -7.47
C SER A 54 -4.01 -6.61 -6.89
N VAL A 55 -3.21 -5.61 -7.30
CA VAL A 55 -1.85 -5.41 -6.78
C VAL A 55 -1.90 -5.02 -5.29
N MET A 56 -2.75 -4.07 -4.92
CA MET A 56 -2.90 -3.64 -3.53
C MET A 56 -3.41 -4.77 -2.64
N TYR A 57 -4.32 -5.61 -3.15
CA TYR A 57 -4.80 -6.81 -2.46
C TYR A 57 -3.67 -7.83 -2.27
N MET A 58 -2.89 -8.07 -3.32
CA MET A 58 -1.71 -8.95 -3.24
C MET A 58 -0.71 -8.44 -2.20
N LEU A 59 -0.43 -7.14 -2.18
CA LEU A 59 0.53 -6.52 -1.26
C LEU A 59 0.01 -6.51 0.19
N SER A 60 -1.25 -6.17 0.40
CA SER A 60 -1.87 -6.11 1.74
C SER A 60 -2.00 -7.48 2.40
N ARG A 61 -2.22 -8.54 1.62
CA ARG A 61 -2.31 -9.92 2.12
C ARG A 61 -0.92 -10.51 2.38
N SER A 62 -0.19 -9.95 3.33
CA SER A 62 1.12 -10.46 3.73
C SER A 62 0.97 -11.70 4.62
N ARG A 63 1.56 -12.82 4.20
CA ARG A 63 1.66 -14.04 5.03
C ARG A 63 2.54 -13.84 6.28
N THR A 64 3.24 -12.71 6.38
CA THR A 64 4.10 -12.38 7.53
C THR A 64 3.33 -12.18 8.84
N ALA A 65 2.01 -11.91 8.76
CA ALA A 65 1.14 -11.83 9.93
C ALA A 65 0.84 -13.18 10.61
N ASP A 66 1.21 -14.32 10.00
CA ASP A 66 0.90 -15.64 10.56
C ASP A 66 1.66 -15.98 11.85
N SER A 67 2.73 -15.24 12.17
CA SER A 67 3.41 -15.42 13.45
C SER A 67 2.80 -14.52 14.54
N TRP A 68 2.30 -15.12 15.61
CA TRP A 68 1.74 -14.40 16.77
C TRP A 68 2.71 -13.36 17.36
N ARG A 69 4.03 -13.60 17.28
CA ARG A 69 5.06 -12.67 17.77
C ARG A 69 5.04 -11.34 17.02
N TRP A 70 4.90 -11.38 15.70
CA TRP A 70 4.78 -10.19 14.86
C TRP A 70 3.46 -9.45 15.10
N ALA A 71 2.37 -10.19 15.31
CA ALA A 71 1.08 -9.60 15.66
C ALA A 71 1.13 -8.85 17.00
N VAL A 72 1.73 -9.45 18.03
CA VAL A 72 1.91 -8.79 19.34
C VAL A 72 2.83 -7.58 19.22
N LEU A 73 3.96 -7.69 18.50
CA LEU A 73 4.87 -6.56 18.28
C LEU A 73 4.17 -5.39 17.58
N LYS A 74 3.38 -5.68 16.53
CA LYS A 74 2.60 -4.68 15.81
C LYS A 74 1.58 -4.02 16.73
N LEU A 75 0.83 -4.80 17.50
CA LEU A 75 -0.15 -4.29 18.46
C LEU A 75 0.51 -3.38 19.51
N VAL A 76 1.68 -3.78 20.02
CA VAL A 76 2.45 -2.97 20.97
C VAL A 76 2.92 -1.67 20.31
N LEU A 77 3.46 -1.72 19.09
CA LEU A 77 3.88 -0.53 18.35
C LEU A 77 2.71 0.42 18.07
N GLU A 78 1.56 -0.11 17.65
CA GLU A 78 0.34 0.67 17.40
C GLU A 78 -0.21 1.29 18.68
N GLY A 79 -0.16 0.59 19.82
CA GLY A 79 -0.60 1.10 21.12
C GLY A 79 0.37 2.07 21.78
N LEU A 80 1.68 1.92 21.54
CA LEU A 80 2.74 2.76 22.12
C LEU A 80 2.65 4.21 21.63
N VAL A 81 2.09 4.41 20.46
CA VAL A 81 2.01 5.70 19.78
C VAL A 81 0.98 6.65 20.40
N PRO A 82 -0.31 6.29 20.50
CA PRO A 82 -1.28 7.12 21.21
C PRO A 82 -0.86 7.27 22.67
N PHE A 83 -0.23 6.25 23.26
CA PHE A 83 0.38 6.37 24.58
C PHE A 83 1.42 7.50 24.64
N LEU A 84 2.36 7.57 23.70
CA LEU A 84 3.37 8.63 23.63
C LEU A 84 2.78 10.04 23.39
N VAL A 85 1.73 10.12 22.58
CA VAL A 85 1.01 11.38 22.34
C VAL A 85 0.32 11.86 23.63
N ILE A 86 -0.35 10.96 24.36
CA ILE A 86 -1.06 11.28 25.61
C ILE A 86 -0.07 11.62 26.73
N PHE A 87 0.96 10.79 26.91
CA PHE A 87 1.97 10.92 27.97
C PHE A 87 3.19 11.72 27.51
N ASN A 88 2.97 12.82 26.78
CA ASN A 88 4.07 13.66 26.32
C ASN A 88 4.80 14.29 27.52
N PRO A 89 6.12 14.05 27.69
CA PRO A 89 6.90 14.46 28.86
C PRO A 89 7.16 15.97 28.91
N ARG A 90 6.64 16.75 27.95
CA ARG A 90 6.56 18.21 28.06
C ARG A 90 5.36 18.70 28.86
N HIS A 91 4.25 17.98 28.80
CA HIS A 91 3.02 18.35 29.51
C HIS A 91 2.95 17.70 30.90
N TRP A 92 3.59 16.54 31.05
CA TRP A 92 3.61 15.78 32.29
C TRP A 92 4.99 15.86 32.94
N PRO A 93 5.09 16.12 34.27
CA PRO A 93 6.35 16.09 35.01
C PRO A 93 6.81 14.63 35.21
N ILE A 94 7.22 13.97 34.13
CA ILE A 94 7.73 12.60 34.14
C ILE A 94 9.23 12.64 34.34
N ASP A 95 9.73 11.87 35.30
CA ASP A 95 11.18 11.72 35.51
C ASP A 95 11.80 11.00 34.31
N LYS A 96 12.63 11.75 33.56
CA LYS A 96 13.28 11.29 32.33
C LYS A 96 14.47 10.37 32.59
N SER A 97 14.92 10.23 33.84
CA SER A 97 16.01 9.34 34.21
C SER A 97 15.61 7.86 34.20
N ASN A 98 14.30 7.57 34.33
CA ASN A 98 13.78 6.21 34.33
C ASN A 98 14.11 5.46 33.03
N LEU A 99 14.66 4.26 33.16
CA LEU A 99 15.05 3.40 32.04
C LEU A 99 13.87 3.10 31.11
N LEU A 100 12.68 2.90 31.66
CA LEU A 100 11.45 2.72 30.88
C LEU A 100 11.19 3.92 29.97
N TRP A 101 11.36 5.15 30.49
CA TRP A 101 11.15 6.36 29.71
C TRP A 101 12.21 6.57 28.64
N GLN A 102 13.45 6.16 28.93
CA GLN A 102 14.53 6.16 27.93
C GLN A 102 14.18 5.23 26.77
N VAL A 103 13.73 4.00 27.03
CA VAL A 103 13.31 3.03 26.00
C VAL A 103 12.11 3.54 25.21
N ILE A 104 11.09 4.06 25.89
CA ILE A 104 9.89 4.61 25.26
C ILE A 104 10.24 5.79 24.34
N ARG A 105 11.19 6.65 24.73
CA ARG A 105 11.68 7.77 23.89
C ARG A 105 12.34 7.30 22.60
N TRP A 106 12.95 6.11 22.57
CA TRP A 106 13.51 5.54 21.35
C TRP A 106 12.46 5.07 20.34
N ALA A 107 11.20 4.87 20.78
CA ALA A 107 10.11 4.56 19.86
C ALA A 107 9.67 5.76 19.00
N GLN A 108 10.04 6.98 19.41
CA GLN A 108 9.91 8.21 18.62
C GLN A 108 11.28 8.60 18.05
N PRO A 109 11.70 8.05 16.91
CA PRO A 109 13.06 8.20 16.41
C PRO A 109 13.45 9.65 16.13
N ALA A 110 12.48 10.55 15.90
CA ALA A 110 12.75 11.96 15.64
C ALA A 110 13.46 12.64 16.83
N THR A 111 13.05 12.33 18.06
CA THR A 111 13.58 12.98 19.26
C THR A 111 15.05 12.66 19.55
N PRO A 112 15.49 11.38 19.62
CA PRO A 112 16.90 11.05 19.85
C PRO A 112 17.77 11.56 18.70
N VAL A 113 17.31 11.42 17.44
CA VAL A 113 18.01 11.93 16.25
C VAL A 113 18.28 13.43 16.38
N ALA A 114 17.24 14.20 16.69
CA ALA A 114 17.34 15.64 16.83
C ALA A 114 18.28 16.05 17.97
N SER A 115 18.24 15.33 19.10
CA SER A 115 19.01 15.65 20.30
C SER A 115 20.49 15.31 20.21
N ILE A 116 20.84 14.18 19.58
CA ILE A 116 22.21 13.66 19.58
C ILE A 116 22.97 14.14 18.34
N TRP A 117 22.30 14.16 17.18
CA TRP A 117 22.97 14.38 15.88
C TRP A 117 22.66 15.73 15.22
N GLY A 118 21.73 16.51 15.79
CA GLY A 118 21.39 17.86 15.35
C GLY A 118 20.59 17.93 14.05
N TYR A 119 20.31 19.16 13.62
CA TYR A 119 19.40 19.46 12.51
C TYR A 119 19.87 18.90 11.15
N ASN A 120 21.15 19.05 10.80
CA ASN A 120 21.68 18.60 9.51
C ASN A 120 21.51 17.09 9.30
N THR A 121 21.75 16.30 10.35
CA THR A 121 21.59 14.84 10.29
C THR A 121 20.12 14.48 10.17
N TYR A 122 19.26 15.15 10.94
CA TYR A 122 17.82 14.99 10.85
C TYR A 122 17.29 15.22 9.42
N VAL A 123 17.76 16.29 8.75
CA VAL A 123 17.37 16.62 7.37
C VAL A 123 17.85 15.56 6.37
N ARG A 124 19.05 15.01 6.53
CA ARG A 124 19.54 13.93 5.64
C ARG A 124 18.68 12.67 5.75
N LEU A 125 18.36 12.28 6.98
CA LEU A 125 17.50 11.14 7.25
C LEU A 125 16.06 11.40 6.76
N PHE A 126 15.58 12.63 6.88
CA PHE A 126 14.28 13.04 6.32
C PHE A 126 14.23 12.81 4.81
N TYR A 127 15.20 13.30 4.05
CA TYR A 127 15.22 13.08 2.59
C TYR A 127 15.41 11.61 2.21
N ALA A 128 16.21 10.85 2.97
CA ALA A 128 16.33 9.41 2.76
C ALA A 128 14.99 8.70 2.96
N LEU A 129 14.22 9.10 3.98
CA LEU A 129 12.89 8.58 4.24
C LEU A 129 11.88 8.97 3.13
N VAL A 130 11.88 10.23 2.69
CA VAL A 130 11.05 10.69 1.57
C VAL A 130 11.38 9.90 0.30
N GLY A 131 12.66 9.75 -0.01
CA GLY A 131 13.12 8.96 -1.16
C GLY A 131 12.67 7.50 -1.07
N LEU A 132 12.75 6.90 0.12
CA LEU A 132 12.25 5.54 0.36
C LEU A 132 10.74 5.45 0.09
N ILE A 133 9.93 6.33 0.67
CA ILE A 133 8.47 6.35 0.47
C ILE A 133 8.12 6.49 -1.02
N VAL A 134 8.70 7.48 -1.70
CA VAL A 134 8.44 7.73 -3.12
C VAL A 134 8.89 6.54 -3.97
N SER A 135 10.04 5.94 -3.66
CA SER A 135 10.53 4.75 -4.38
C SER A 135 9.60 3.55 -4.24
N VAL A 136 9.02 3.33 -3.05
CA VAL A 136 8.07 2.23 -2.82
C VAL A 136 6.76 2.51 -3.56
N VAL A 137 6.23 3.73 -3.50
CA VAL A 137 5.01 4.09 -4.24
C VAL A 137 5.22 3.96 -5.75
N ALA A 138 6.36 4.41 -6.27
CA ALA A 138 6.72 4.24 -7.68
C ALA A 138 6.84 2.75 -8.04
N ALA A 139 7.45 1.93 -7.19
CA ALA A 139 7.55 0.48 -7.37
C ALA A 139 6.18 -0.21 -7.41
N ILE A 140 5.21 0.24 -6.60
CA ILE A 140 3.83 -0.25 -6.67
C ILE A 140 3.20 0.12 -8.01
N GLY A 141 3.33 1.37 -8.46
CA GLY A 141 2.84 1.80 -9.77
C GLY A 141 3.45 1.00 -10.93
N LEU A 142 4.76 0.76 -10.88
CA LEU A 142 5.47 -0.07 -11.87
C LEU A 142 4.98 -1.52 -11.83
N LEU A 143 4.77 -2.09 -10.64
CA LEU A 143 4.22 -3.45 -10.50
C LEU A 143 2.81 -3.54 -11.11
N THR A 144 1.96 -2.54 -10.88
CA THR A 144 0.63 -2.46 -11.49
C THR A 144 0.70 -2.45 -13.01
N VAL A 145 1.58 -1.64 -13.60
CA VAL A 145 1.76 -1.59 -15.06
C VAL A 145 2.33 -2.91 -15.59
N ALA A 146 3.28 -3.52 -14.89
CA ALA A 146 3.88 -4.78 -15.30
C ALA A 146 2.88 -5.95 -15.26
N MET A 147 2.02 -6.01 -14.23
CA MET A 147 0.97 -7.02 -14.14
C MET A 147 -0.07 -6.88 -15.27
N ARG A 148 -0.32 -5.66 -15.74
CA ARG A 148 -1.22 -5.42 -16.88
C ARG A 148 -0.72 -6.06 -18.18
N LYS A 149 0.60 -6.17 -18.37
CA LYS A 149 1.19 -6.80 -19.58
C LYS A 149 1.13 -8.34 -19.56
N GLN A 150 0.57 -8.95 -18.51
CA GLN A 150 0.51 -10.41 -18.32
C GLN A 150 1.87 -11.14 -18.44
N GLU A 151 2.97 -10.43 -18.14
CA GLU A 151 4.29 -11.05 -18.12
C GLU A 151 4.44 -11.86 -16.81
N HIS A 152 4.12 -13.15 -16.87
CA HIS A 152 4.33 -14.11 -15.77
C HIS A 152 5.82 -14.45 -15.56
N SER A 153 6.66 -13.43 -15.37
CA SER A 153 8.08 -13.62 -15.09
C SER A 153 8.31 -14.05 -13.64
N LYS A 154 9.18 -15.05 -13.43
CA LYS A 154 9.65 -15.45 -12.09
C LYS A 154 10.29 -14.28 -11.34
N TRP A 155 10.86 -13.31 -12.07
CA TRP A 155 11.47 -12.11 -11.51
C TRP A 155 10.40 -11.17 -10.95
N LEU A 156 9.29 -10.97 -11.66
CA LEU A 156 8.16 -10.15 -11.20
C LEU A 156 7.59 -10.68 -9.88
N LEU A 157 7.45 -12.00 -9.74
CA LEU A 157 6.97 -12.62 -8.51
C LEU A 157 7.95 -12.47 -7.33
N ARG A 158 9.27 -12.44 -7.59
CA ARG A 158 10.27 -12.14 -6.56
C ARG A 158 10.20 -10.67 -6.16
N PHE A 159 10.07 -9.77 -7.14
CA PHE A 159 9.93 -8.34 -6.92
C PHE A 159 8.67 -8.01 -6.11
N ALA A 160 7.51 -8.57 -6.47
CA ALA A 160 6.26 -8.39 -5.73
C ALA A 160 6.38 -8.84 -4.27
N ARG A 161 7.02 -9.99 -4.01
CA ARG A 161 7.27 -10.47 -2.64
C ARG A 161 8.22 -9.58 -1.84
N LEU A 162 9.21 -9.00 -2.50
CA LEU A 162 10.12 -8.05 -1.86
C LEU A 162 9.38 -6.74 -1.54
N LEU A 163 8.65 -6.22 -2.51
CA LEU A 163 7.84 -5.01 -2.38
C LEU A 163 6.82 -5.15 -1.27
N GLN A 164 6.16 -6.31 -1.18
CA GLN A 164 5.22 -6.63 -0.11
C GLN A 164 5.84 -6.51 1.29
N LYS A 165 7.07 -7.01 1.49
CA LYS A 165 7.76 -6.86 2.78
C LYS A 165 8.05 -5.40 3.09
N PHE A 166 8.46 -4.63 2.09
CA PHE A 166 8.72 -3.20 2.27
C PHE A 166 7.44 -2.41 2.54
N THR A 167 6.35 -2.71 1.85
CA THR A 167 5.07 -2.03 2.07
C THR A 167 4.51 -2.35 3.44
N ASP A 168 4.57 -3.60 3.88
CA ASP A 168 4.13 -4.01 5.21
C ASP A 168 4.99 -3.34 6.31
N ALA A 169 6.31 -3.38 6.18
CA ALA A 169 7.20 -2.73 7.13
C ALA A 169 6.99 -1.20 7.18
N LEU A 170 6.88 -0.54 6.04
CA LEU A 170 6.84 0.92 5.95
C LEU A 170 5.47 1.50 6.30
N PHE A 171 4.40 0.94 5.74
CA PHE A 171 3.04 1.50 5.84
C PHE A 171 2.16 0.83 6.90
N ASN A 172 2.47 -0.39 7.35
CA ASN A 172 1.73 -1.03 8.45
C ASN A 172 2.49 -1.00 9.79
N MET A 173 3.81 -1.17 9.79
CA MET A 173 4.57 -1.20 11.06
C MET A 173 5.19 0.15 11.42
N ALA A 174 5.86 0.80 10.46
CA ALA A 174 6.61 2.03 10.71
C ALA A 174 5.79 3.30 10.48
N TYR A 175 4.51 3.21 10.14
CA TYR A 175 3.72 4.37 9.69
C TYR A 175 3.68 5.49 10.71
N VAL A 176 3.61 5.15 12.00
CA VAL A 176 3.68 6.16 13.03
C VAL A 176 5.07 6.76 13.10
N ALA A 177 6.12 5.96 13.14
CA ALA A 177 7.48 6.48 13.23
C ALA A 177 7.76 7.45 12.06
N VAL A 178 7.28 7.12 10.86
CA VAL A 178 7.31 8.00 9.68
C VAL A 178 6.52 9.28 9.92
N PHE A 179 5.28 9.17 10.40
CA PHE A 179 4.42 10.32 10.63
C PHE A 179 4.96 11.25 11.74
N ASP A 180 5.42 10.70 12.87
CA ASP A 180 6.10 11.41 13.95
C ASP A 180 7.34 12.15 13.42
N TYR A 181 8.14 11.48 12.57
CA TYR A 181 9.30 12.08 11.94
C TYR A 181 8.93 13.27 11.05
N ILE A 182 7.84 13.19 10.29
CA ILE A 182 7.31 14.31 9.48
C ILE A 182 6.73 15.41 10.39
N MET A 183 5.91 15.06 11.38
CA MET A 183 5.27 16.01 12.30
C MET A 183 6.29 16.78 13.14
N PHE A 184 7.45 16.18 13.43
CA PHE A 184 8.52 16.86 14.15
C PHE A 184 9.02 18.14 13.44
N LEU A 185 8.96 18.20 12.10
CA LEU A 185 9.27 19.42 11.34
C LEU A 185 8.29 20.57 11.62
N PHE A 186 7.06 20.24 12.00
CA PHE A 186 6.00 21.21 12.24
C PHE A 186 5.98 21.68 13.68
N ASN A 187 7.00 21.34 14.49
CA ASN A 187 7.05 21.75 15.89
C ASN A 187 7.58 23.19 16.07
N CYS A 188 6.91 24.11 15.40
CA CYS A 188 7.19 25.54 15.34
C CYS A 188 6.25 26.32 16.26
N HIS A 189 6.68 27.52 16.68
CA HIS A 189 5.77 28.49 17.31
C HIS A 189 4.93 29.18 16.23
N TYR A 190 3.67 28.79 16.16
CA TYR A 190 2.67 29.39 15.28
C TYR A 190 2.19 30.71 15.89
N GLY A 191 2.55 31.84 15.28
CA GLY A 191 2.17 33.16 15.78
C GLY A 191 2.77 34.32 14.98
N ALA A 192 4.01 34.15 14.50
CA ALA A 192 4.65 35.05 13.54
C ALA A 192 5.77 34.32 12.77
N PRO A 193 6.09 34.73 11.53
CA PRO A 193 7.23 34.16 10.80
C PRO A 193 8.56 34.50 11.49
N GLY A 194 9.54 33.60 11.39
CA GLY A 194 10.90 33.83 11.91
C GLY A 194 11.14 33.42 13.38
N HIS A 195 10.13 32.91 14.08
CA HIS A 195 10.35 32.31 15.40
C HIS A 195 11.24 31.06 15.31
N PRO A 196 12.08 30.80 16.33
CA PRO A 196 12.91 29.61 16.36
C PRO A 196 12.07 28.34 16.47
N HIS A 197 12.55 27.25 15.87
CA HIS A 197 11.99 25.92 16.05
C HIS A 197 12.10 25.50 17.52
N GLN A 198 11.09 24.79 18.06
CA GLN A 198 11.06 24.48 19.49
C GLN A 198 12.24 23.63 19.96
N PHE A 199 12.84 22.86 19.04
CA PHE A 199 13.98 22.00 19.33
C PHE A 199 15.33 22.60 18.91
N TRP A 200 15.36 23.45 17.87
CA TRP A 200 16.58 23.99 17.29
C TRP A 200 16.48 25.51 17.22
N ALA A 201 17.13 26.19 18.16
CA ALA A 201 17.05 27.65 18.29
C ALA A 201 17.69 28.39 17.09
N ASP A 202 18.60 27.74 16.38
CA ASP A 202 19.29 28.23 15.18
C ASP A 202 18.45 28.12 13.90
N VAL A 203 17.34 27.36 13.94
CA VAL A 203 16.46 27.15 12.79
C VAL A 203 15.24 28.04 12.93
N GLN A 204 15.08 28.98 12.01
CA GLN A 204 13.90 29.84 11.95
C GLN A 204 12.75 29.17 11.19
N CYS A 205 11.58 29.16 11.81
CA CYS A 205 10.36 28.63 11.22
C CYS A 205 9.83 29.56 10.12
N PHE A 206 9.28 28.95 9.06
CA PHE A 206 8.72 29.64 7.89
C PHE A 206 9.70 30.52 7.09
N THR A 207 11.01 30.36 7.30
CA THR A 207 12.02 31.09 6.52
C THR A 207 13.09 30.15 5.97
N GLY A 208 13.73 30.57 4.86
CA GLY A 208 14.89 29.90 4.28
C GLY A 208 14.65 28.45 3.85
N ARG A 209 15.51 27.53 4.34
CA ARG A 209 15.48 26.11 3.96
C ARG A 209 14.42 25.30 4.70
N HIS A 210 13.96 25.78 5.85
CA HIS A 210 13.02 25.03 6.70
C HIS A 210 11.63 24.95 6.07
N ILE A 211 11.14 26.04 5.47
CA ILE A 211 9.84 26.04 4.78
C ILE A 211 9.79 25.05 3.62
N ILE A 212 10.90 24.88 2.88
CA ILE A 212 10.99 23.91 1.79
C ILE A 212 10.81 22.48 2.33
N LEU A 213 11.48 22.18 3.45
CA LEU A 213 11.37 20.88 4.11
C LEU A 213 9.96 20.62 4.64
N MET A 214 9.32 21.63 5.23
CA MET A 214 7.93 21.54 5.66
C MET A 214 7.01 21.23 4.47
N THR A 215 7.16 21.93 3.33
CA THR A 215 6.36 21.70 2.12
C THR A 215 6.57 20.28 1.58
N VAL A 216 7.82 19.80 1.49
CA VAL A 216 8.12 18.41 1.11
C VAL A 216 7.50 17.42 2.11
N GLY A 217 7.51 17.76 3.40
CA GLY A 217 6.87 16.99 4.46
C GLY A 217 5.36 16.86 4.26
N VAL A 218 4.65 17.97 3.98
CA VAL A 218 3.21 17.95 3.67
C VAL A 218 2.94 17.10 2.43
N ALA A 219 3.66 17.31 1.33
CA ALA A 219 3.48 16.54 0.10
C ALA A 219 3.71 15.03 0.34
N THR A 220 4.75 14.68 1.08
CA THR A 220 5.06 13.29 1.44
C THR A 220 3.99 12.69 2.34
N ALA A 221 3.48 13.45 3.32
CA ALA A 221 2.39 13.00 4.19
C ALA A 221 1.11 12.69 3.39
N ILE A 222 0.77 13.52 2.40
CA ILE A 222 -0.39 13.28 1.53
C ILE A 222 -0.22 11.98 0.73
N ILE A 223 0.94 11.80 0.09
CA ILE A 223 1.25 10.58 -0.67
C ILE A 223 1.20 9.35 0.24
N PHE A 224 1.80 9.45 1.42
CA PHE A 224 1.86 8.39 2.40
C PHE A 224 0.46 8.01 2.92
N PHE A 225 -0.38 9.00 3.23
CA PHE A 225 -1.75 8.79 3.69
C PHE A 225 -2.62 8.14 2.60
N PHE A 226 -2.49 8.60 1.35
CA PHE A 226 -3.23 8.02 0.23
C PHE A 226 -2.81 6.56 -0.02
N ALA A 227 -1.51 6.28 -0.04
CA ALA A 227 -1.00 4.92 -0.21
C ALA A 227 -1.45 3.98 0.94
N THR A 228 -1.41 4.47 2.18
CA THR A 228 -1.89 3.72 3.36
C THR A 228 -3.40 3.46 3.28
N GLY A 229 -4.18 4.49 2.90
CA GLY A 229 -5.63 4.37 2.73
C GLY A 229 -6.00 3.36 1.65
N LEU A 230 -5.31 3.37 0.50
CA LEU A 230 -5.51 2.37 -0.56
C LEU A 230 -5.19 0.95 -0.08
N MET A 231 -4.11 0.77 0.68
CA MET A 231 -3.77 -0.54 1.24
C MET A 231 -4.77 -1.00 2.30
N LEU A 232 -5.30 -0.09 3.13
CA LEU A 232 -6.35 -0.40 4.10
C LEU A 232 -7.64 -0.82 3.39
N VAL A 233 -8.08 -0.06 2.37
CA VAL A 233 -9.25 -0.40 1.56
C VAL A 233 -9.06 -1.74 0.85
N ALA A 234 -7.86 -2.02 0.35
CA ALA A 234 -7.54 -3.32 -0.24
C ALA A 234 -7.51 -4.47 0.78
N SER A 235 -7.28 -4.18 2.07
CA SER A 235 -7.31 -5.17 3.14
C SER A 235 -8.74 -5.53 3.58
N CYS A 236 -9.72 -4.66 3.29
CA CYS A 236 -11.12 -4.97 3.53
C CYS A 236 -11.57 -6.05 2.54
N ASP A 237 -11.91 -7.25 3.04
CA ASP A 237 -12.27 -8.44 2.26
C ASP A 237 -13.46 -8.24 1.29
N LEU A 238 -14.22 -7.16 1.47
CA LEU A 238 -15.21 -6.67 0.53
C LEU A 238 -14.54 -5.72 -0.45
N SER A 239 -14.07 -6.22 -1.60
CA SER A 239 -13.60 -5.32 -2.66
C SER A 239 -14.76 -4.39 -3.04
N PRO A 240 -14.66 -3.05 -2.88
CA PRO A 240 -15.74 -2.12 -3.22
C PRO A 240 -16.05 -2.12 -4.74
N VAL A 241 -15.18 -2.74 -5.53
CA VAL A 241 -15.31 -2.93 -6.98
C VAL A 241 -16.16 -4.15 -7.33
N ALA A 242 -16.19 -5.20 -6.50
CA ALA A 242 -17.09 -6.33 -6.72
C ALA A 242 -18.52 -5.97 -6.27
N ARG A 243 -19.22 -5.18 -7.09
CA ARG A 243 -20.67 -4.96 -6.99
C ARG A 243 -21.45 -6.20 -7.44
N GLY A 244 -21.07 -7.38 -6.94
CA GLY A 244 -21.70 -8.66 -7.26
C GLY A 244 -22.16 -9.35 -5.99
N ILE A 245 -23.43 -9.76 -5.96
CA ILE A 245 -24.07 -10.51 -4.86
C ILE A 245 -23.35 -11.85 -4.56
N MET A 246 -22.41 -12.26 -5.42
CA MET A 246 -21.54 -13.44 -5.26
C MET A 246 -20.17 -13.16 -4.60
N ALA A 247 -19.84 -11.91 -4.24
CA ALA A 247 -18.60 -11.57 -3.54
C ALA A 247 -18.65 -11.83 -2.01
N SER A 248 -19.73 -12.45 -1.52
CA SER A 248 -19.83 -12.90 -0.14
C SER A 248 -18.96 -14.16 0.06
N PRO A 249 -18.11 -14.22 1.11
CA PRO A 249 -17.42 -15.45 1.51
C PRO A 249 -18.37 -16.64 1.74
N ALA A 250 -19.68 -16.39 1.94
CA ALA A 250 -20.71 -17.41 2.06
C ALA A 250 -21.08 -18.09 0.72
N ALA A 251 -20.63 -17.57 -0.43
CA ALA A 251 -20.85 -18.22 -1.72
C ALA A 251 -19.98 -19.48 -1.88
N VAL A 252 -18.78 -19.50 -1.28
CA VAL A 252 -17.90 -20.69 -1.28
C VAL A 252 -18.50 -21.83 -0.45
N THR A 253 -19.26 -21.52 0.61
CA THR A 253 -19.96 -22.55 1.40
C THR A 253 -21.24 -23.08 0.75
N ARG A 254 -21.74 -22.45 -0.33
CA ARG A 254 -22.95 -22.90 -1.04
C ARG A 254 -22.68 -23.71 -2.32
N LEU A 255 -21.42 -23.85 -2.74
CA LEU A 255 -21.01 -24.63 -3.91
C LEU A 255 -20.55 -26.06 -3.58
N GLN A 256 -20.66 -26.48 -2.31
CA GLN A 256 -20.62 -27.89 -1.92
C GLN A 256 -22.06 -28.40 -1.78
N VAL A 257 -22.75 -28.60 -2.91
CA VAL A 257 -23.94 -29.47 -3.01
C VAL A 257 -23.80 -30.29 -4.28
#